data_AF-A0AB39HVR7-F1
#
_entry.id   AF-A0AB39HVR7-F1
#
_cell.length_a   1.000
_cell.length_b   1.000
_cell.length_c   1.000
_cell.angle_alpha   90.00
_cell.angle_beta   90.00
_cell.angle_gamma   90.00
#
_symmetry.space_group_name_H-M   'P 1'
#
loop_
_entity.id
_entity.type
_entity.pdbx_description
1 polymer ?
#
loop_
_entity_poly.entity_id
_entity_poly.type
_entity_poly.pdbx_seq_one_letter_code
_entity_poly.pdbx_strand_id
1 'polypeptide(L)'
;MEFDFIWIAIGIAVAGYFIGNGLQNFQNPGVKSGISDFFDDDDEHELIKENDVHYFIGISKEDTKHLLKDHPDIPHIIINEQIYYPKAQLRKWLLSLGE
;
A
#
# COMPACT_ATOMS: atom_id res chain seq x y z
N MET A 1 41.32 14.06 37.32
CA MET A 1 41.23 15.34 36.59
C MET A 1 41.59 15.19 35.12
N GLU A 2 42.82 14.84 34.71
CA GLU A 2 43.15 14.69 33.27
C GLU A 2 42.45 13.50 32.59
N PHE A 3 42.35 12.35 33.28
CA PHE A 3 41.63 11.17 32.77
C PHE A 3 40.12 11.41 32.60
N ASP A 4 39.52 12.31 33.38
CA ASP A 4 38.08 12.59 33.32
C ASP A 4 37.72 13.31 32.02
N PHE A 5 38.58 14.22 31.57
CA PHE A 5 38.41 14.90 30.28
C PHE A 5 38.59 13.95 29.09
N ILE A 6 39.45 12.93 29.21
CA ILE A 6 39.62 11.89 28.18
C ILE A 6 38.33 11.09 28.01
N TRP A 7 37.70 10.67 29.11
CA TRP A 7 36.43 9.95 29.06
C TRP A 7 35.28 10.80 28.52
N ILE A 8 35.24 12.09 28.86
CA ILE A 8 34.26 13.04 28.30
C ILE A 8 34.48 13.20 26.79
N ALA A 9 35.73 13.35 26.32
CA ALA A 9 36.04 13.47 24.91
C ALA A 9 35.63 12.23 24.11
N ILE A 10 35.88 11.03 24.66
CA ILE A 10 35.44 9.76 24.06
C ILE A 10 33.90 9.70 24.00
N GLY A 11 33.21 10.09 25.08
CA GLY A 11 31.74 10.12 25.10
C GLY A 11 31.13 11.04 24.05
N ILE A 12 31.69 12.24 23.88
CA ILE A 12 31.24 13.21 22.86
C ILE A 12 31.49 12.67 21.45
N ALA A 13 32.64 12.04 21.19
CA ALA A 13 32.96 11.45 19.89
C ALA A 13 32.00 10.30 19.54
N VAL A 14 31.70 9.43 20.51
CA VAL A 14 30.74 8.32 20.33
C VAL A 14 29.33 8.87 20.07
N ALA A 15 28.87 9.85 20.84
CA ALA A 15 27.57 10.48 20.62
C ALA A 15 27.47 11.15 19.24
N GLY A 16 28.51 11.86 18.81
CA GLY A 16 28.58 12.46 17.47
C GLY A 16 28.52 11.43 16.34
N TYR A 17 29.22 10.29 16.49
CA TYR A 17 29.15 9.18 15.54
C TYR A 17 27.74 8.60 15.41
N PHE A 18 27.06 8.34 16.54
CA PHE A 18 25.69 7.82 16.52
C PHE A 18 24.68 8.81 15.95
N ILE A 19 24.79 10.11 16.28
CA ILE A 19 23.91 11.14 15.71
C ILE A 19 24.16 11.28 14.21
N GLY A 20 25.41 11.32 13.77
CA GLY A 20 25.77 11.42 12.36
C GLY A 20 25.30 10.21 11.54
N ASN A 21 25.54 9.00 12.04
CA ASN A 21 25.08 7.75 11.40
C ASN A 21 23.55 7.64 11.43
N GLY A 22 22.91 8.08 12.50
CA GLY A 22 21.44 8.19 12.61
C GLY A 22 20.85 9.15 11.57
N LEU A 23 21.47 10.32 11.36
CA LEU A 23 21.06 11.29 10.34
C LEU A 23 21.28 10.77 8.90
N GLN A 24 22.36 10.02 8.65
CA GLN A 24 22.60 9.39 7.34
C GLN A 24 21.50 8.39 6.99
N ASN A 25 20.99 7.64 7.97
CA ASN A 25 19.86 6.71 7.75
C ASN A 25 18.49 7.41 7.77
N PHE A 26 18.42 8.65 8.28
CA PHE A 26 17.19 9.47 8.28
C PHE A 26 16.88 10.09 6.90
N GLN A 27 17.90 10.24 6.05
CA GLN A 27 17.74 10.71 4.65
C GLN A 27 17.30 9.62 3.67
N ASN A 28 16.86 8.46 4.16
CA ASN A 28 16.07 7.54 3.35
C ASN A 28 14.59 7.62 3.74
N PRO A 29 13.84 8.64 3.29
CA PRO A 29 12.40 8.60 3.26
C PRO A 29 11.97 7.71 2.09
N GLY A 30 12.25 6.41 2.19
CA GLY A 30 11.32 5.38 1.70
C GLY A 30 10.04 5.34 2.54
N VAL A 31 9.81 6.38 3.36
CA VAL A 31 8.54 6.73 3.98
C VAL A 31 7.65 7.23 2.87
N LYS A 32 7.06 6.25 2.18
CA LYS A 32 5.68 6.25 1.71
C LYS A 32 4.86 7.24 2.54
N SER A 33 4.73 8.45 2.02
CA SER A 33 3.81 9.43 2.58
C SER A 33 2.44 8.85 2.32
N GLY A 34 1.58 8.74 3.33
CA GLY A 34 0.29 8.02 3.26
C GLY A 34 -0.76 8.57 2.27
N ILE A 35 -0.33 9.41 1.31
CA ILE A 35 -1.09 9.91 0.17
C ILE A 35 -0.49 9.39 -1.15
N SER A 36 0.82 9.10 -1.24
CA SER A 36 1.45 8.50 -2.43
C SER A 36 1.15 7.00 -2.54
N ASP A 37 0.91 6.30 -1.43
CA ASP A 37 0.46 4.90 -1.43
C ASP A 37 -0.93 4.68 -2.07
N PHE A 38 -1.74 5.74 -2.23
CA PHE A 38 -3.00 5.65 -2.99
C PHE A 38 -2.78 5.69 -4.51
N PHE A 39 -1.60 6.14 -4.97
CA PHE A 39 -1.31 6.40 -6.38
C PHE A 39 -0.08 5.68 -6.93
N ASP A 40 0.75 5.07 -6.07
CA ASP A 40 1.78 4.12 -6.50
C ASP A 40 1.11 2.79 -6.88
N ASP A 41 0.76 2.69 -8.16
CA ASP A 41 0.18 1.51 -8.83
C ASP A 41 1.17 0.31 -8.91
N ASP A 42 2.32 0.36 -8.22
CA ASP A 42 3.39 -0.67 -8.26
C ASP A 42 3.41 -1.60 -7.02
N ASP A 43 2.56 -1.42 -6.01
CA ASP A 43 2.38 -2.36 -4.89
C ASP A 43 1.01 -3.08 -4.93
N GLU A 44 0.74 -3.73 -6.07
CA GLU A 44 0.55 -5.19 -6.17
C GLU A 44 -0.44 -5.94 -5.24
N HIS A 45 -1.51 -5.29 -4.76
CA HIS A 45 -2.71 -6.04 -4.40
C HIS A 45 -3.65 -6.12 -5.60
N GLU A 46 -3.39 -7.07 -6.50
CA GLU A 46 -4.19 -7.28 -7.71
C GLU A 46 -5.63 -7.71 -7.43
N LEU A 47 -5.96 -8.14 -6.20
CA LEU A 47 -7.21 -8.81 -5.87
C LEU A 47 -8.05 -7.97 -4.91
N ILE A 48 -9.29 -7.69 -5.31
CA ILE A 48 -10.26 -6.94 -4.53
C ILE A 48 -11.29 -7.91 -3.96
N LYS A 49 -11.57 -7.86 -2.66
CA LYS A 49 -12.64 -8.68 -2.07
C LYS A 49 -13.99 -8.25 -2.60
N GLU A 50 -14.92 -9.19 -2.71
CA GLU A 50 -16.30 -8.91 -3.14
C GLU A 50 -16.96 -7.75 -2.38
N ASN A 51 -16.78 -7.71 -1.05
CA ASN A 51 -17.34 -6.65 -0.22
C ASN A 51 -16.75 -5.26 -0.50
N ASP A 52 -15.55 -5.19 -1.09
CA ASP A 52 -14.81 -3.96 -1.35
C ASP A 52 -14.85 -3.55 -2.82
N VAL A 53 -15.43 -4.39 -3.70
CA VAL A 53 -15.45 -4.14 -5.15
C VAL A 53 -16.18 -2.86 -5.52
N HIS A 54 -17.18 -2.47 -4.72
CA HIS A 54 -17.93 -1.22 -4.88
C HIS A 54 -17.03 0.03 -4.82
N TYR A 55 -15.97 0.01 -3.99
CA TYR A 55 -14.99 1.11 -3.93
C TYR A 55 -14.20 1.24 -5.23
N PHE A 56 -13.95 0.13 -5.93
CA PHE A 56 -13.21 0.12 -7.18
C PHE A 56 -14.06 0.54 -8.38
N ILE A 57 -15.32 0.07 -8.44
CA ILE A 57 -16.25 0.37 -9.55
C ILE A 57 -16.82 1.79 -9.42
N GLY A 58 -16.91 2.34 -8.20
CA GLY A 58 -17.39 3.71 -7.96
C GLY A 58 -18.90 3.85 -7.90
N ILE A 59 -19.62 2.79 -7.50
CA ILE A 59 -21.09 2.77 -7.33
C ILE A 59 -21.47 2.31 -5.91
N SER A 60 -22.75 2.42 -5.56
CA SER A 60 -23.22 2.00 -4.23
C SER A 60 -22.99 0.50 -4.00
N LYS A 61 -22.90 0.09 -2.72
CA LYS A 61 -22.73 -1.33 -2.36
C LYS A 61 -23.93 -2.15 -2.81
N GLU A 62 -25.13 -1.57 -2.76
CA GLU A 62 -26.39 -2.15 -3.18
C GLU A 62 -26.41 -2.38 -4.69
N ASP A 63 -26.09 -1.35 -5.48
CA ASP A 63 -26.04 -1.46 -6.95
C ASP A 63 -24.95 -2.43 -7.40
N THR A 64 -23.83 -2.47 -6.68
CA THR A 64 -22.78 -3.45 -6.92
C THR A 64 -23.30 -4.89 -6.78
N LYS A 65 -24.11 -5.18 -5.75
CA LYS A 65 -24.70 -6.53 -5.61
C LYS A 65 -25.63 -6.88 -6.76
N HIS A 66 -26.38 -5.90 -7.27
CA HIS A 66 -27.21 -6.09 -8.45
C HIS A 66 -26.35 -6.37 -9.69
N LEU A 67 -25.32 -5.56 -9.92
CA LEU A 67 -24.36 -5.76 -11.01
C LEU A 67 -23.71 -7.15 -10.98
N LEU A 68 -23.21 -7.59 -9.81
CA LEU A 68 -22.59 -8.91 -9.66
C LEU A 68 -23.58 -10.07 -9.90
N LYS A 69 -24.86 -9.86 -9.62
CA LYS A 69 -25.92 -10.84 -9.85
C LYS A 69 -26.31 -10.91 -11.33
N ASP A 70 -26.40 -9.76 -11.98
CA ASP A 70 -26.83 -9.64 -13.38
C ASP A 70 -25.70 -10.03 -14.35
N HIS A 71 -24.44 -9.94 -13.92
CA HIS A 71 -23.25 -10.28 -14.69
C HIS A 71 -22.39 -11.36 -14.02
N PRO A 72 -22.80 -12.64 -14.07
CA PRO A 72 -22.03 -13.74 -13.49
C PRO A 72 -20.72 -14.04 -14.24
N ASP A 73 -20.53 -13.48 -15.44
CA ASP A 73 -19.34 -13.57 -16.29
C ASP A 73 -18.21 -12.62 -15.85
N ILE A 74 -18.46 -11.75 -14.87
CA ILE A 74 -17.48 -10.81 -14.34
C ILE A 74 -16.19 -11.55 -13.91
N PRO A 75 -14.99 -11.04 -14.28
CA PRO A 75 -13.73 -11.72 -13.97
C PRO A 75 -13.51 -11.80 -12.46
N HIS A 76 -13.49 -13.02 -11.93
CA HIS A 76 -13.31 -13.32 -10.51
C HIS A 76 -12.49 -14.59 -10.31
N ILE A 77 -11.95 -14.74 -9.11
CA ILE A 77 -11.28 -15.95 -8.64
C ILE A 77 -11.76 -16.31 -7.23
N ILE A 78 -11.67 -17.58 -6.86
CA ILE A 78 -12.07 -18.08 -5.55
C ILE A 78 -10.83 -18.55 -4.80
N ILE A 79 -10.58 -17.96 -3.64
CA ILE A 79 -9.46 -18.32 -2.74
C ILE A 79 -10.05 -18.56 -1.35
N ASN A 80 -9.87 -19.76 -0.78
CA ASN A 80 -10.43 -20.15 0.52
C ASN A 80 -11.93 -19.84 0.64
N GLU A 81 -12.73 -20.27 -0.35
CA GLU A 81 -14.19 -20.05 -0.41
C GLU A 81 -14.62 -18.57 -0.48
N GLN A 82 -13.67 -17.64 -0.61
CA GLN A 82 -13.93 -16.21 -0.74
C GLN A 82 -13.69 -15.76 -2.18
N ILE A 83 -14.60 -14.93 -2.69
CA ILE A 83 -14.52 -14.35 -4.04
C ILE A 83 -13.64 -13.10 -4.03
N TYR A 84 -12.73 -13.04 -5.00
CA TYR A 84 -11.85 -11.92 -5.28
C TYR A 84 -11.93 -11.51 -6.75
N TYR A 85 -11.74 -10.23 -7.02
CA TYR A 85 -11.80 -9.63 -8.34
C TYR A 85 -10.44 -9.08 -8.75
N PRO A 86 -9.82 -9.60 -9.83
CA PRO A 86 -8.57 -9.07 -10.33
C PRO A 86 -8.74 -7.65 -10.89
N LYS A 87 -8.10 -6.65 -10.27
CA LYS A 87 -8.18 -5.20 -10.57
C LYS A 87 -8.03 -4.92 -12.07
N ALA A 88 -7.00 -5.50 -12.70
CA ALA A 88 -6.71 -5.29 -14.12
C ALA A 88 -7.77 -5.88 -15.05
N GLN A 89 -8.27 -7.08 -14.75
CA GLN A 89 -9.30 -7.74 -15.56
C GLN A 89 -10.66 -7.05 -15.36
N LEU A 90 -11.00 -6.71 -14.11
CA LEU A 90 -12.21 -5.98 -13.78
C LEU A 90 -12.25 -4.62 -14.48
N ARG A 91 -11.13 -3.89 -14.53
CA ARG A 91 -11.03 -2.63 -15.29
C ARG A 91 -11.31 -2.83 -16.78
N LYS A 92 -10.70 -3.85 -17.40
CA LYS A 92 -10.91 -4.16 -18.83
C LYS A 92 -12.37 -4.52 -19.11
N TRP A 93 -12.97 -5.33 -18.24
CA TRP A 93 -14.37 -5.73 -18.34
C TRP A 93 -15.32 -4.52 -18.24
N LEU A 94 -15.10 -3.62 -17.28
CA LEU A 94 -15.89 -2.39 -17.14
C LEU A 94 -15.84 -1.52 -18.40
N LEU A 95 -14.67 -1.40 -19.02
CA LEU A 95 -14.53 -0.64 -20.28
C LEU A 95 -15.32 -1.27 -21.43
N SER A 96 -15.44 -2.60 -21.46
CA SER A 96 -16.19 -3.31 -22.50
C SER A 96 -17.72 -3.22 -22.37
N LEU A 97 -18.25 -2.80 -21.22
CA LEU A 97 -19.69 -2.61 -21.04
C LEU A 97 -20.23 -1.30 -21.64
N GLY A 98 -19.36 -0.34 -21.88
CA GLY A 98 -19.70 0.98 -22.42
C GLY A 98 -19.57 1.12 -23.94
N GLU A 99 -19.09 0.07 -24.62
CA GLU A 99 -19.03 -0.03 -26.09
C GLU A 99 -20.32 -0.65 -26.66
#